data_AF-A0A2E3J4Q2-F1
#
_entry.id   AF-A0A2E3J4Q2-F1
#
_cell.length_a   1.000
_cell.length_b   1.000
_cell.length_c   1.000
_cell.angle_alpha   90.00
_cell.angle_beta   90.00
_cell.angle_gamma   90.00
#
_symmetry.space_group_name_H-M   'P 1'
#
loop_
_entity.id
_entity.type
_entity.pdbx_description
1 polymer ?
#
loop_
_entity_poly.entity_id
_entity_poly.type
_entity_poly.pdbx_seq_one_letter_code
_entity_poly.pdbx_strand_id
1 'polypeptide(L)'
;MSQFLDPGHLVDDDLALCLTARYTGDPAINFVPSYRFSMTLVATGERCGQIELRIGNTYPIVKHGGHVGYEVSEEHRGNRYAARSCSLLLPLARSHGLNPLWITCNPDNLPSRRTCEIIGARLVEIVDLPKETDLYRVGDRQKCRYRLDL
;
A
#
# COMPACT_ATOMS: atom_id res chain seq x y z
N MET A 1 11.28 1.66 18.73
CA MET A 1 11.23 2.38 17.43
C MET A 1 11.42 1.34 16.33
N SER A 2 10.51 1.26 15.36
CA SER A 2 10.71 0.38 14.20
C SER A 2 11.89 0.91 13.38
N GLN A 3 12.95 0.12 13.24
CA GLN A 3 14.12 0.50 12.44
C GLN A 3 13.80 0.34 10.95
N PHE A 4 14.20 1.30 10.13
CA PHE A 4 14.12 1.11 8.67
C PHE A 4 15.17 0.12 8.20
N LEU A 5 14.75 -0.82 7.36
CA LEU A 5 15.59 -1.80 6.69
C LEU A 5 15.96 -1.29 5.29
N ASP A 6 16.99 -1.89 4.71
CA ASP A 6 17.29 -1.73 3.30
C ASP A 6 16.26 -2.51 2.47
N PRO A 7 15.46 -1.85 1.60
CA PRO A 7 14.51 -2.53 0.73
C PRO A 7 15.18 -3.40 -0.34
N GLY A 8 16.47 -3.21 -0.61
CA GLY A 8 17.17 -3.86 -1.73
C GLY A 8 16.68 -3.38 -3.10
N HIS A 9 16.99 -4.16 -4.13
CA HIS A 9 16.56 -3.88 -5.50
C HIS A 9 15.16 -4.42 -5.75
N LEU A 10 14.20 -3.53 -5.91
CA LEU A 10 12.80 -3.86 -6.16
C LEU A 10 12.49 -3.64 -7.65
N VAL A 11 12.69 -4.68 -8.46
CA VAL A 11 12.49 -4.64 -9.93
C VAL A 11 11.70 -5.85 -10.38
N ASP A 12 10.72 -5.62 -11.24
CA ASP A 12 9.93 -6.62 -11.95
C ASP A 12 9.93 -6.22 -13.42
N ASP A 13 10.71 -6.90 -14.27
CA ASP A 13 10.86 -6.63 -15.70
C ASP A 13 11.08 -5.13 -16.03
N ASP A 14 10.11 -4.46 -16.64
CA ASP A 14 10.15 -3.06 -17.04
C ASP A 14 9.84 -2.05 -15.91
N LEU A 15 9.52 -2.51 -14.70
CA LEU A 15 9.09 -1.67 -13.57
C LEU A 15 10.06 -1.77 -12.38
N ALA A 16 10.50 -0.64 -11.86
CA ALA A 16 11.28 -0.54 -10.63
C ALA A 16 10.56 0.31 -9.56
N LEU A 17 10.77 -0.04 -8.29
CA LEU A 17 10.40 0.78 -7.15
C LEU A 17 11.63 1.48 -6.59
N CYS A 18 11.73 2.78 -6.81
CA CYS A 18 12.83 3.60 -6.30
C CYS A 18 12.42 4.23 -4.98
N LEU A 19 13.17 3.98 -3.89
CA LEU A 19 12.87 4.57 -2.60
C LEU A 19 13.07 6.08 -2.65
N THR A 20 12.02 6.84 -2.34
CA THR A 20 12.01 8.31 -2.39
C THR A 20 11.97 8.94 -1.00
N ALA A 21 11.34 8.28 -0.02
CA ALA A 21 11.31 8.78 1.35
C ALA A 21 11.09 7.67 2.40
N ARG A 22 11.50 7.98 3.63
CA ARG A 22 11.16 7.23 4.85
C ARG A 22 10.53 8.22 5.83
N TYR A 23 9.33 7.91 6.32
CA TYR A 23 8.63 8.74 7.29
C TYR A 23 8.64 8.02 8.63
N THR A 24 9.20 8.63 9.67
CA THR A 24 9.28 8.03 11.02
C THR A 24 7.92 7.82 11.67
N GLY A 25 6.85 8.41 11.11
CA GLY A 25 5.52 8.45 11.70
C GLY A 25 5.42 9.47 12.83
N ASP A 26 4.19 9.68 13.30
CA ASP A 26 3.85 10.48 14.47
C ASP A 26 2.72 9.76 15.23
N PRO A 27 3.04 9.12 16.38
CA PRO A 27 2.05 8.42 17.19
C PRO A 27 0.93 9.31 17.70
N ALA A 28 1.15 10.63 17.88
CA ALA A 28 0.14 11.56 18.39
C ALA A 28 -1.06 11.69 17.45
N ILE A 29 -0.85 11.44 16.15
CA ILE A 29 -1.88 11.49 15.11
C ILE A 29 -2.08 10.13 14.43
N ASN A 30 -1.65 9.04 15.08
CA ASN A 30 -1.72 7.66 14.53
C ASN A 30 -1.00 7.45 13.19
N PHE A 31 -0.02 8.29 12.87
CA PHE A 31 0.84 8.09 11.71
C PHE A 31 1.91 7.07 12.05
N VAL A 32 1.88 5.92 11.39
CA VAL A 32 2.89 4.87 11.57
C VAL A 32 4.09 5.12 10.64
N PRO A 33 5.28 4.57 10.96
CA PRO A 33 6.41 4.67 10.05
C PRO A 33 6.10 4.07 8.68
N SER A 34 6.62 4.67 7.61
CA SER A 34 6.38 4.20 6.24
C SER A 34 7.57 4.43 5.29
N TYR A 35 7.64 3.61 4.25
CA TYR A 35 8.49 3.81 3.08
C TYR A 35 7.65 4.34 1.93
N ARG A 36 8.16 5.32 1.19
CA ARG A 36 7.56 5.75 -0.08
C ARG A 36 8.49 5.44 -1.24
N PHE A 37 7.94 4.86 -2.28
CA PHE A 37 8.64 4.53 -3.51
C PHE A 37 7.97 5.22 -4.70
N SER A 38 8.75 5.65 -5.68
CA SER A 38 8.23 5.95 -7.01
C SER A 38 8.14 4.65 -7.81
N MET A 39 7.07 4.51 -8.58
CA MET A 39 6.99 3.50 -9.65
C MET A 39 7.68 4.09 -10.87
N THR A 40 8.73 3.45 -11.37
CA THR A 40 9.57 4.00 -12.44
C THR A 40 9.79 2.96 -13.54
N LEU A 41 9.62 3.34 -14.81
CA LEU A 41 9.97 2.48 -15.93
C LEU A 41 11.48 2.36 -16.05
N VAL A 42 11.98 1.13 -16.14
CA VAL A 42 13.42 0.83 -16.19
C VAL A 42 14.06 1.42 -17.46
N ALA A 43 13.37 1.34 -18.60
CA ALA A 43 13.92 1.74 -19.88
C ALA A 43 14.07 3.27 -20.04
N THR A 44 13.12 4.04 -19.50
CA THR A 44 13.04 5.50 -19.74
C THR A 44 13.32 6.33 -18.48
N GLY A 45 13.25 5.74 -17.29
CA GLY A 45 13.28 6.48 -16.03
C GLY A 45 11.99 7.26 -15.74
N GLU A 46 10.97 7.10 -16.57
CA GLU A 46 9.68 7.78 -16.43
C GLU A 46 8.94 7.32 -15.16
N ARG A 47 8.33 8.25 -14.44
CA ARG A 47 7.59 7.96 -13.21
C ARG A 47 6.11 7.68 -13.51
N CYS A 48 5.68 6.44 -13.27
CA CYS A 48 4.30 6.01 -13.50
C CYS A 48 3.38 6.16 -12.30
N GLY A 49 3.91 6.49 -11.12
CA GLY A 49 3.13 6.56 -9.91
C GLY A 49 3.96 6.51 -8.64
N GLN A 50 3.30 6.09 -7.56
CA GLN A 50 3.90 5.95 -6.23
C GLN A 50 3.22 4.86 -5.43
N ILE A 51 4.00 4.22 -4.55
CA ILE A 51 3.50 3.24 -3.58
C ILE A 51 4.14 3.50 -2.23
N GLU A 52 3.37 3.25 -1.18
CA GLU A 52 3.77 3.40 0.21
C GLU A 52 3.58 2.07 0.95
N LEU A 53 4.59 1.68 1.73
CA LEU A 53 4.52 0.58 2.69
C LEU A 53 4.60 1.14 4.11
N ARG A 54 3.50 1.05 4.84
CA ARG A 54 3.39 1.37 6.27
C ARG A 54 3.77 0.14 7.09
N ILE A 55 4.69 0.33 8.04
CA ILE A 55 5.28 -0.75 8.85
C ILE A 55 4.85 -0.73 10.32
N GLY A 56 3.79 0.01 10.64
CA GLY A 56 3.11 -0.11 11.93
C GLY A 56 1.81 -0.90 11.81
N ASN A 57 1.52 -1.71 12.82
CA ASN A 57 0.37 -2.62 12.84
C ASN A 57 -0.68 -2.16 13.87
N THR A 58 -1.07 -0.88 13.83
CA THR A 58 -2.05 -0.28 14.75
C THR A 58 -3.47 -0.57 14.29
N TYR A 59 -4.45 -0.41 15.19
CA TYR A 59 -5.86 -0.64 14.87
C TYR A 59 -6.34 0.17 13.65
N PRO A 60 -6.06 1.49 13.50
CA PRO A 60 -6.44 2.24 12.32
C PRO A 60 -5.84 1.68 11.01
N ILE A 61 -4.59 1.20 11.05
CA ILE A 61 -3.94 0.60 9.88
C ILE A 61 -4.60 -0.72 9.51
N VAL A 62 -4.78 -1.60 10.49
CA VAL A 62 -5.38 -2.93 10.28
C VAL A 62 -6.82 -2.82 9.79
N LYS A 63 -7.61 -1.88 10.34
CA LYS A 63 -9.05 -1.79 10.09
C LYS A 63 -9.43 -0.88 8.92
N HIS A 64 -8.71 0.22 8.68
CA HIS A 64 -9.18 1.28 7.78
C HIS A 64 -8.16 1.77 6.74
N GLY A 65 -6.87 1.84 7.11
CA GLY A 65 -5.84 2.45 6.26
C GLY A 65 -5.06 1.47 5.38
N GLY A 66 -4.88 0.23 5.84
CA GLY A 66 -4.03 -0.76 5.22
C GLY A 66 -2.53 -0.43 5.32
N HIS A 67 -1.69 -1.45 5.18
CA HIS A 67 -0.25 -1.30 5.12
C HIS A 67 0.23 -0.73 3.78
N VAL A 68 -0.55 -0.91 2.71
CA VAL A 68 -0.17 -0.46 1.37
C VAL A 68 -1.13 0.62 0.88
N GLY A 69 -0.57 1.72 0.41
CA GLY A 69 -1.28 2.73 -0.37
C GLY A 69 -0.54 2.99 -1.68
N TYR A 70 -1.26 3.22 -2.78
CA TYR A 70 -0.65 3.51 -4.06
C TYR A 70 -1.50 4.43 -4.91
N GLU A 71 -0.85 5.02 -5.91
CA GLU A 71 -1.46 5.81 -6.95
C GLU A 71 -0.67 5.59 -8.24
N VAL A 72 -1.38 5.33 -9.34
CA VAL A 72 -0.81 5.19 -10.69
C VAL A 72 -1.34 6.35 -11.53
N SER A 73 -0.43 7.08 -12.17
CA SER A 73 -0.73 8.19 -13.08
C SER A 73 -1.70 7.72 -14.17
N GLU A 74 -2.61 8.59 -14.58
CA GLU A 74 -3.75 8.19 -15.43
C GLU A 74 -3.32 7.55 -16.75
N GLU A 75 -2.28 8.11 -17.37
CA GLU A 75 -1.68 7.66 -18.64
C GLU A 75 -1.01 6.28 -18.55
N HIS A 76 -0.72 5.80 -17.34
CA HIS A 76 -0.06 4.52 -17.10
C HIS A 76 -0.98 3.45 -16.49
N ARG A 77 -2.27 3.76 -16.29
CA ARG A 77 -3.27 2.79 -15.79
C ARG A 77 -3.48 1.66 -16.81
N GLY A 78 -3.96 0.51 -16.34
CA GLY A 78 -4.17 -0.68 -17.18
C GLY A 78 -2.95 -1.61 -17.31
N ASN A 79 -1.74 -1.14 -17.01
CA ASN A 79 -0.49 -1.91 -17.08
C ASN A 79 -0.19 -2.77 -15.84
N ARG A 80 -1.16 -2.88 -14.91
CA ARG A 80 -1.04 -3.64 -13.64
C ARG A 80 0.10 -3.19 -12.72
N TYR A 81 0.65 -1.99 -12.89
CA TYR A 81 1.74 -1.47 -12.06
C TYR A 81 1.43 -1.47 -10.56
N ALA A 82 0.18 -1.21 -10.15
CA ALA A 82 -0.21 -1.31 -8.74
C ALA A 82 -0.01 -2.72 -8.18
N ALA A 83 -0.48 -3.75 -8.88
CA ALA A 83 -0.35 -5.15 -8.44
C ALA A 83 1.11 -5.62 -8.42
N ARG A 84 1.86 -5.31 -9.48
CA ARG A 84 3.30 -5.62 -9.58
C ARG A 84 4.08 -4.95 -8.45
N SER A 85 3.79 -3.67 -8.18
CA SER A 85 4.40 -2.92 -7.08
C SER A 85 4.07 -3.49 -5.70
N CYS A 86 2.81 -3.90 -5.47
CA CYS A 86 2.43 -4.58 -4.22
C CYS A 86 3.23 -5.88 -4.02
N SER A 87 3.39 -6.69 -5.07
CA SER A 87 4.18 -7.92 -5.03
C SER A 87 5.66 -7.68 -4.71
N LEU A 88 6.25 -6.61 -5.29
CA LEU A 88 7.64 -6.22 -5.02
C LEU A 88 7.87 -5.83 -3.55
N LEU A 89 6.86 -5.34 -2.84
CA LEU A 89 7.00 -4.94 -1.44
C LEU A 89 6.88 -6.11 -0.45
N LEU A 90 6.45 -7.30 -0.88
CA LEU A 90 6.19 -8.43 0.03
C LEU A 90 7.42 -8.91 0.80
N PRO A 91 8.63 -9.02 0.20
CA PRO A 91 9.84 -9.39 0.96
C PRO A 91 10.17 -8.38 2.07
N LEU A 92 10.01 -7.09 1.80
CA LEU A 92 10.20 -6.04 2.80
C LEU A 92 9.12 -6.09 3.88
N ALA A 93 7.86 -6.30 3.52
CA ALA A 93 6.80 -6.46 4.51
C ALA A 93 7.06 -7.65 5.45
N ARG A 94 7.54 -8.80 4.91
CA ARG A 94 7.95 -9.97 5.68
C ARG A 94 9.09 -9.66 6.64
N SER A 95 10.10 -8.92 6.20
CA SER A 95 11.25 -8.60 7.05
C SER A 95 10.90 -7.64 8.20
N HIS A 96 9.82 -6.87 8.06
CA HIS A 96 9.20 -6.11 9.16
C HIS A 96 8.26 -6.93 10.06
N GLY A 97 8.12 -8.24 9.81
CA GLY A 97 7.24 -9.11 10.58
C GLY A 97 5.75 -8.88 10.32
N LEU A 98 5.38 -8.26 9.20
CA LEU A 98 3.98 -8.07 8.84
C LEU A 98 3.39 -9.40 8.35
N ASN A 99 2.61 -10.08 9.18
CA ASN A 99 1.76 -11.18 8.75
C ASN A 99 0.47 -11.23 9.64
N PRO A 100 -0.72 -10.99 9.06
CA PRO A 100 -0.98 -10.75 7.64
C PRO A 100 -0.69 -9.31 7.20
N LEU A 101 -0.51 -9.14 5.88
CA LEU A 101 -0.52 -7.84 5.23
C LEU A 101 -1.96 -7.42 4.89
N TRP A 102 -2.45 -6.38 5.57
CA TRP A 102 -3.71 -5.72 5.25
C TRP A 102 -3.59 -4.70 4.12
N ILE A 103 -4.52 -4.73 3.18
CA ILE A 103 -4.71 -3.70 2.16
C ILE A 103 -6.18 -3.27 2.19
N THR A 104 -6.43 -1.97 2.11
CA THR A 104 -7.79 -1.43 2.14
C THR A 104 -8.05 -0.52 0.95
N CYS A 105 -9.23 -0.62 0.36
CA CYS A 105 -9.68 0.28 -0.69
C CYS A 105 -11.17 0.57 -0.53
N ASN A 106 -11.66 1.64 -1.17
CA ASN A 106 -13.10 1.90 -1.19
C ASN A 106 -13.83 0.80 -1.99
N PRO A 107 -15.09 0.44 -1.63
CA PRO A 107 -15.85 -0.59 -2.33
C PRO A 107 -16.08 -0.35 -3.82
N ASP A 108 -16.20 0.92 -4.20
CA ASP A 108 -16.39 1.42 -5.57
C ASP A 108 -15.07 1.48 -6.38
N ASN A 109 -13.92 1.36 -5.71
CA ASN A 109 -12.61 1.30 -6.37
C ASN A 109 -12.33 -0.12 -6.90
N LEU A 110 -13.10 -0.51 -7.93
CA LEU A 110 -12.97 -1.80 -8.60
C LEU A 110 -11.54 -2.10 -9.09
N PRO A 111 -10.77 -1.14 -9.65
CA PRO A 111 -9.37 -1.38 -10.03
C PRO A 111 -8.51 -1.83 -8.84
N SER A 112 -8.67 -1.23 -7.66
CA SER A 112 -7.90 -1.62 -6.48
C SER A 112 -8.32 -2.95 -5.89
N ARG A 113 -9.60 -3.29 -5.99
CA ARG A 113 -10.09 -4.62 -5.63
C ARG A 113 -9.46 -5.69 -6.52
N ARG A 114 -9.41 -5.46 -7.83
CA ARG A 114 -8.72 -6.34 -8.79
C ARG A 114 -7.23 -6.45 -8.49
N THR A 115 -6.55 -5.35 -8.14
CA THR A 115 -5.16 -5.38 -7.68
C THR A 115 -4.98 -6.34 -6.49
N CYS A 116 -5.85 -6.25 -5.49
CA CYS A 116 -5.80 -7.13 -4.31
C CYS A 116 -6.02 -8.61 -4.69
N GLU A 117 -6.98 -8.90 -5.57
CA GLU A 117 -7.25 -10.25 -6.05
C GLU A 117 -6.07 -10.84 -6.84
N ILE A 118 -5.44 -10.05 -7.72
CA ILE A 118 -4.28 -10.46 -8.53
C ILE A 118 -3.11 -10.89 -7.65
N ILE A 119 -2.85 -10.17 -6.56
CA ILE A 119 -1.75 -10.50 -5.63
C ILE A 119 -2.13 -11.62 -4.63
N GLY A 120 -3.31 -12.23 -4.79
CA GLY A 120 -3.79 -13.33 -3.93
C GLY A 120 -4.36 -12.89 -2.58
N ALA A 121 -4.59 -11.59 -2.37
CA ALA A 121 -5.22 -11.10 -1.16
C ALA A 121 -6.72 -11.42 -1.17
N ARG A 122 -7.24 -11.90 -0.04
CA ARG A 122 -8.64 -12.30 0.10
C ARG A 122 -9.45 -11.19 0.76
N LEU A 123 -10.61 -10.87 0.20
CA LEU A 123 -11.56 -9.97 0.84
C LEU A 123 -12.07 -10.61 2.14
N VAL A 124 -11.89 -9.93 3.27
CA VAL A 124 -12.34 -10.39 4.59
C VAL A 124 -13.71 -9.80 4.91
N GLU A 125 -13.87 -8.49 4.72
CA GLU A 125 -15.11 -7.77 5.05
C GLU A 125 -15.13 -6.41 4.32
N ILE A 126 -16.32 -5.80 4.28
CA ILE A 126 -16.50 -4.39 3.98
C ILE A 126 -16.95 -3.73 5.29
N VAL A 127 -16.19 -2.73 5.74
CA VAL A 127 -16.40 -2.08 7.04
C VAL A 127 -16.79 -0.63 6.87
N ASP A 128 -17.72 -0.15 7.70
CA ASP A 128 -18.01 1.27 7.81
C ASP A 128 -16.85 2.01 8.49
N LEU A 129 -16.55 3.22 8.01
CA LEU A 129 -15.60 4.11 8.63
C LEU A 129 -16.26 4.87 9.79
N PRO A 130 -15.61 4.92 10.97
CA PRO A 130 -16.06 5.80 12.05
C PRO A 130 -16.03 7.27 11.58
N LYS A 131 -17.03 8.05 12.02
CA LYS A 131 -17.22 9.44 11.59
C LYS A 131 -16.09 10.37 12.01
N GLU A 132 -15.34 9.95 13.02
CA GLU A 132 -14.25 10.67 13.64
C GLU A 132 -12.92 10.50 12.90
N THR A 133 -12.86 9.60 11.91
CA THR A 133 -11.65 9.35 11.10
C THR A 133 -11.45 10.42 10.03
N ASP A 134 -10.19 10.74 9.72
CA ASP A 134 -9.85 11.66 8.63
C ASP A 134 -10.36 11.15 7.27
N LEU A 135 -10.33 9.84 7.06
CA LEU A 135 -10.88 9.19 5.86
C LEU A 135 -12.37 9.50 5.71
N TYR A 136 -13.15 9.48 6.80
CA TYR A 136 -14.56 9.86 6.74
C TYR A 136 -14.77 11.33 6.38
N ARG A 137 -13.93 12.22 6.93
CA ARG A 137 -13.98 13.67 6.68
C ARG A 137 -13.73 14.01 5.20
N VAL A 138 -12.87 13.24 4.52
CA VAL A 138 -12.59 13.44 3.08
C VAL A 138 -13.59 12.76 2.14
N GLY A 139 -14.63 12.12 2.69
CA GLY A 139 -15.76 11.58 1.91
C GLY A 139 -15.85 10.06 1.85
N ASP A 140 -14.83 9.33 2.32
CA ASP A 140 -14.92 7.88 2.38
C ASP A 140 -16.01 7.44 3.38
N ARG A 141 -16.67 6.32 3.10
CA ARG A 141 -17.71 5.78 3.99
C ARG A 141 -17.42 4.36 4.42
N GLN A 142 -16.83 3.58 3.53
CA GLN A 142 -16.57 2.17 3.73
C GLN A 142 -15.20 1.81 3.19
N LYS A 143 -14.63 0.73 3.71
CA LYS A 143 -13.42 0.11 3.20
C LYS A 143 -13.62 -1.38 3.01
N CYS A 144 -13.29 -1.88 1.83
CA CYS A 144 -12.97 -3.29 1.65
C CYS A 144 -11.67 -3.58 2.39
N ARG A 145 -11.66 -4.59 3.27
CA ARG A 145 -10.45 -5.08 3.94
C ARG A 145 -9.97 -6.36 3.27
N TYR A 146 -8.82 -6.30 2.62
CA TYR A 146 -8.16 -7.45 2.03
C TYR A 146 -7.02 -7.94 2.93
N ARG A 147 -6.90 -9.25 3.07
CA ARG A 147 -5.87 -9.95 3.84
C ARG A 147 -4.99 -10.76 2.91
N LEU A 148 -3.69 -10.53 2.95
CA LEU A 148 -2.68 -11.37 2.33
C LEU A 148 -1.81 -11.99 3.43
N ASP A 149 -1.85 -13.32 3.55
CA ASP A 149 -0.95 -14.02 4.48
C ASP A 149 0.45 -14.06 3.86
N LEU A 150 1.44 -13.56 4.61
CA LEU A 150 2.84 -13.56 4.19
C LEU A 150 3.55 -14.78 4.78
#